data_AF-A0A271LZV0-F1
#
_entry.id   AF-A0A271LZV0-F1
#
_cell.length_a   1.000
_cell.length_b   1.000
_cell.length_c   1.000
_cell.angle_alpha   90.00
_cell.angle_beta   90.00
_cell.angle_gamma   90.00
#
_symmetry.space_group_name_H-M   'P 1'
#
loop_
_entity.id
_entity.type
_entity.pdbx_description
1 polymer ?
#
loop_
_entity_poly.entity_id
_entity_poly.type
_entity_poly.pdbx_seq_one_letter_code
_entity_poly.pdbx_strand_id
1 'polypeptide(L)' 'EKAGIIKSAEEFNSFLTKNDYARKIQVGEYKLYSSMTMKQIAIVLTTK' A
#
# COMPACT_ATOMS: atom_id res chain seq x y z
N GLU A 1 -8.05 -1.83 -6.40
CA GLU A 1 -9.30 -2.55 -6.03
C GLU A 1 -9.30 -4.07 -6.29
N LYS A 2 -8.64 -4.59 -7.34
CA LYS A 2 -8.78 -5.98 -7.84
C LYS A 2 -8.55 -7.16 -6.87
N ALA A 3 -7.95 -6.93 -5.71
CA ALA A 3 -7.71 -7.99 -4.72
C ALA A 3 -8.67 -7.92 -3.50
N GLY A 4 -9.53 -6.89 -3.41
CA GLY A 4 -10.38 -6.69 -2.22
C GLY A 4 -9.61 -6.29 -0.95
N ILE A 5 -8.37 -5.82 -1.11
CA ILE A 5 -7.45 -5.52 0.00
C ILE A 5 -7.38 -4.02 0.28
N ILE A 6 -7.54 -3.19 -0.75
CA ILE A 6 -7.62 -1.73 -0.67
C ILE A 6 -8.94 -1.26 -1.29
N LYS A 7 -9.71 -0.49 -0.50
CA LYS A 7 -11.03 0.05 -0.90
C LYS A 7 -10.96 0.88 -2.18
N SER A 8 -9.94 1.72 -2.30
CA SER A 8 -9.66 2.50 -3.50
C SER A 8 -8.16 2.63 -3.67
N ALA A 9 -7.67 2.32 -4.88
CA ALA A 9 -6.26 2.51 -5.20
C ALA A 9 -5.85 3.99 -5.12
N GLU A 10 -6.74 4.92 -5.47
CA GLU A 10 -6.49 6.37 -5.38
C GLU A 10 -6.31 6.88 -3.95
N GLU A 11 -7.16 6.42 -3.02
CA GLU A 11 -7.06 6.81 -1.61
C GLU A 11 -5.74 6.29 -1.01
N PHE A 12 -5.38 5.06 -1.37
CA PHE A 12 -4.12 4.46 -0.98
C PHE A 12 -2.91 5.19 -1.59
N ASN A 13 -2.99 5.57 -2.87
CA ASN A 13 -1.93 6.32 -3.54
C ASN A 13 -1.75 7.72 -2.93
N SER A 14 -2.86 8.37 -2.56
CA SER A 14 -2.81 9.65 -1.81
C SER A 14 -2.19 9.47 -0.44
N PHE A 15 -2.52 8.41 0.29
CA PHE A 15 -1.89 8.07 1.56
C PHE A 15 -0.39 7.86 1.42
N LEU A 16 0.04 7.11 0.40
CA LEU A 16 1.44 6.86 0.12
C LEU A 16 2.20 8.15 -0.22
N THR A 17 1.60 9.01 -1.05
CA THR A 17 2.20 10.30 -1.45
C THR A 17 2.31 11.24 -0.25
N LYS A 18 1.26 11.34 0.57
CA LYS A 18 1.21 12.22 1.75
C LYS A 18 2.22 11.83 2.82
N ASN A 19 2.56 10.54 2.94
CA ASN A 19 3.52 10.02 3.92
C ASN A 19 4.92 9.80 3.34
N ASP A 20 5.21 10.31 2.13
CA ASP A 20 6.48 10.09 1.42
C ASP A 20 6.82 8.59 1.19
N TYR A 21 5.83 7.71 1.32
CA TYR A 21 5.93 6.29 1.02
C TYR A 21 5.95 6.04 -0.48
N ALA A 22 5.30 6.89 -1.29
CA ALA A 22 5.21 6.73 -2.74
C ALA A 22 6.59 6.60 -3.40
N ARG A 23 7.61 7.30 -2.90
CA ARG A 23 8.99 7.22 -3.39
C ARG A 23 9.76 6.00 -2.88
N LYS A 24 9.26 5.36 -1.83
CA LYS A 24 9.83 4.18 -1.17
C LYS A 24 9.15 2.89 -1.64
N ILE A 25 8.08 2.97 -2.42
CA ILE A 25 7.40 1.79 -2.97
C ILE A 25 8.41 1.06 -3.85
N GLN A 26 8.72 -0.15 -3.44
CA GLN A 26 9.54 -1.04 -4.24
C GLN A 26 8.64 -1.86 -5.15
N VAL A 27 9.06 -2.00 -6.41
CA VAL A 27 8.36 -2.86 -7.37
C VAL A 27 8.69 -4.31 -7.03
N GLY A 28 7.67 -5.10 -6.70
CA GLY A 28 7.83 -6.50 -6.30
C GLY A 28 6.49 -7.17 -6.03
N GLU A 29 6.55 -8.46 -5.72
CA GLU A 29 5.39 -9.25 -5.31
C GLU A 29 5.23 -9.22 -3.79
N TYR A 30 4.14 -8.65 -3.32
CA TYR A 30 3.82 -8.55 -1.90
C TYR A 30 2.53 -9.30 -1.59
N LYS A 31 2.56 -10.14 -0.55
CA LYS A 31 1.35 -10.77 -0.01
C LYS A 31 0.63 -9.77 0.87
N LEU A 32 -0.40 -9.16 0.30
CA LEU A 32 -1.32 -8.29 1.01
C LEU A 32 -2.54 -9.12 1.46
N TYR A 33 -3.11 -8.79 2.61
CA TYR A 33 -4.30 -9.44 3.14
C TYR A 33 -5.37 -8.39 3.43
N SER A 34 -6.65 -8.70 3.19
CA SER A 34 -7.76 -7.76 3.45
C SER A 34 -7.95 -7.39 4.92
N SER A 35 -7.35 -8.14 5.85
CA SER A 35 -7.28 -7.77 7.27
C SER A 35 -6.18 -6.75 7.60
N MET A 36 -5.29 -6.42 6.66
CA MET A 36 -4.25 -5.41 6.85
C MET A 36 -4.83 -4.01 6.67
N THR A 37 -4.42 -3.09 7.54
CA THR A 37 -4.77 -1.67 7.41
C THR A 37 -3.94 -1.01 6.31
N MET A 38 -4.42 0.12 5.77
CA MET A 38 -3.67 0.91 4.77
C MET A 38 -2.23 1.20 5.22
N LYS A 39 -2.02 1.47 6.52
CA LYS A 39 -0.68 1.69 7.07
C LYS A 39 0.20 0.44 6.98
N GLN A 40 -0.33 -0.73 7.32
CA GLN A 40 0.41 -1.99 7.20
C GLN A 40 0.74 -2.31 5.74
N ILE A 41 -0.21 -2.10 4.82
CA ILE A 41 0.01 -2.29 3.38
C ILE A 41 1.10 -1.35 2.87
N ALA A 42 1.05 -0.07 3.26
CA ALA A 42 2.08 0.90 2.92
C ALA A 42 3.47 0.49 3.47
N ILE A 43 3.52 0.01 4.71
CA ILE A 43 4.76 -0.50 5.31
C ILE A 43 5.25 -1.72 4.53
N VAL A 44 4.40 -2.70 4.21
CA VAL A 44 4.80 -3.89 3.44
C VAL A 44 5.36 -3.53 2.05
N LEU A 45 4.76 -2.54 1.38
CA LEU A 45 5.22 -2.08 0.06
C LEU A 45 6.49 -1.22 0.10
N THR A 46 6.80 -0.61 1.25
CA THR A 46 7.95 0.31 1.40
C THR A 46 9.08 -0.21 2.28
N THR A 47 8.84 -1.30 3.01
CA THR A 47 9.82 -1.94 3.88
C THR A 47 10.62 -2.95 3.08
N LYS A 48 11.94 -2.75 3.11
CA LYS A 48 12.94 -3.78 2.91
C LYS A 48 13.84 -3.80 4.13
#